data_AF-A0A2C6JSL0-F1
#
_entry.id   AF-A0A2C6JSL0-F1
#
_cell.length_a   1.000
_cell.length_b   1.000
_cell.length_c   1.000
_cell.angle_alpha   90.00
_cell.angle_beta   90.00
_cell.angle_gamma   90.00
#
_symmetry.space_group_name_H-M   'P 1'
#
loop_
_entity.id
_entity.type
_entity.pdbx_description
1 polymer ?
#
loop_
_entity_poly.entity_id
_entity_poly.type
_entity_poly.pdbx_seq_one_letter_code
_entity_poly.pdbx_strand_id
1 'polypeptide(L)'
;MYDLFSSFLCCRLIDRKGDWLIYITDMGQESHFLKIFAAAEMAGWHKPPKTRLSHMGFGVVQGQDGKRFKTRSGEVVKLVDLLDEAKARALSELQKRSREEDEE
;
A
#
# COMPACT_ATOMS: atom_id res chain seq x y z
N MET A 1 9.76 19.31 -0.86
CA MET A 1 9.00 18.03 -0.90
C MET A 1 8.37 17.78 -2.27
N TYR A 2 7.83 18.79 -2.98
CA TYR A 2 7.27 18.63 -4.33
C TYR A 2 8.28 18.29 -5.44
N ASP A 3 9.56 18.64 -5.29
CA ASP A 3 10.59 18.38 -6.31
C ASP A 3 10.98 16.90 -6.46
N LEU A 4 11.05 16.16 -5.36
CA LEU A 4 11.54 14.77 -5.40
C LEU A 4 10.53 13.85 -6.10
N PHE A 5 9.23 14.05 -5.84
CA PHE A 5 8.16 13.28 -6.46
C PHE A 5 7.99 13.59 -7.95
N SER A 6 8.14 14.86 -8.34
CA SER A 6 8.05 15.28 -9.74
C SER A 6 9.22 14.72 -10.56
N SER A 7 10.43 14.74 -10.01
CA SER A 7 11.61 14.12 -10.64
C SER A 7 11.42 12.61 -10.84
N PHE A 8 10.84 11.92 -9.86
CA PHE A 8 10.58 10.49 -9.92
C PHE A 8 9.51 10.09 -10.94
N LEU A 9 8.48 10.93 -11.13
CA LEU A 9 7.45 10.74 -12.16
C LEU A 9 8.02 10.99 -13.56
N CYS A 10 8.82 12.04 -13.73
CA CYS A 10 9.54 12.35 -14.97
C CYS A 10 10.41 11.17 -15.42
N CYS A 11 11.24 10.61 -14.52
CA CYS A 11 12.09 9.46 -14.84
C CYS A 11 11.27 8.23 -15.30
N ARG A 12 10.11 7.96 -14.69
CA ARG A 12 9.28 6.81 -15.10
C ARG A 12 8.62 7.00 -16.45
N LEU A 13 8.12 8.20 -16.74
CA LEU A 13 7.42 8.49 -17.98
C LEU A 13 8.39 8.67 -19.15
N ILE A 14 9.52 9.34 -18.93
CA ILE A 14 10.45 9.73 -20.00
C ILE A 14 11.57 8.71 -20.16
N ASP A 15 12.32 8.41 -19.09
CA ASP A 15 13.48 7.50 -19.20
C ASP A 15 13.04 6.05 -19.32
N ARG A 16 12.10 5.62 -18.48
CA ARG A 16 11.60 4.23 -18.46
C ARG A 16 10.44 3.98 -19.42
N LYS A 17 9.88 5.03 -20.03
CA LYS A 17 8.78 4.95 -21.01
C LYS A 17 7.61 4.10 -20.52
N GLY A 18 7.20 4.27 -19.25
CA GLY A 18 6.08 3.53 -18.70
C GLY A 18 4.74 3.97 -19.33
N ASP A 19 3.99 3.02 -19.87
CA ASP A 19 2.66 3.28 -20.45
C ASP A 19 1.59 3.43 -19.37
N TRP A 20 1.70 2.67 -18.28
CA TRP A 20 0.79 2.76 -17.14
C TRP A 20 1.56 2.74 -15.81
N LEU A 21 1.42 3.80 -15.04
CA LEU A 21 2.01 3.92 -13.71
C LEU A 21 0.88 3.84 -12.68
N ILE A 22 0.99 2.86 -11.78
CA ILE A 22 0.05 2.64 -10.69
C ILE A 22 0.75 2.96 -9.37
N TYR A 23 0.18 3.89 -8.61
CA TYR A 23 0.69 4.33 -7.31
C TYR A 23 -0.21 3.78 -6.21
N ILE A 24 0.31 2.82 -5.44
CA ILE A 24 -0.41 2.19 -4.33
C ILE A 24 0.04 2.83 -3.02
N THR A 25 -0.80 3.67 -2.42
CA THR A 25 -0.51 4.33 -1.14
C THR A 25 -1.77 4.52 -0.30
N ASP A 26 -1.63 5.05 0.91
CA ASP A 26 -2.77 5.46 1.74
C ASP A 26 -3.69 6.44 0.98
N MET A 27 -5.01 6.27 1.14
CA MET A 27 -6.03 7.14 0.54
C MET A 27 -5.89 8.61 0.97
N GLY A 28 -5.34 8.88 2.15
CA GLY A 28 -5.10 10.25 2.62
C GLY A 28 -4.13 11.06 1.75
N GLN A 29 -3.38 10.40 0.85
CA GLN A 29 -2.47 11.05 -0.11
C GLN A 29 -3.11 11.29 -1.48
N GLU A 30 -4.38 10.95 -1.70
CA GLU A 30 -5.04 11.07 -3.01
C GLU A 30 -4.92 12.50 -3.58
N SER A 31 -5.24 13.52 -2.79
CA SER A 31 -5.16 14.92 -3.22
C SER A 31 -3.74 15.36 -3.62
N HIS A 32 -2.70 14.74 -3.07
CA HIS A 32 -1.32 14.98 -3.44
C HIS A 32 -1.02 14.40 -4.82
N PHE A 33 -1.43 13.15 -5.08
CA PHE A 33 -1.26 12.49 -6.37
C PHE A 33 -2.02 13.18 -7.49
N LEU A 34 -3.28 13.60 -7.25
CA LEU A 34 -4.06 14.34 -8.24
C LEU A 34 -3.35 15.64 -8.69
N LYS A 35 -2.77 16.39 -7.74
CA LYS A 35 -2.01 17.61 -8.04
C LYS A 35 -0.75 17.31 -8.85
N ILE A 36 -0.03 16.23 -8.50
CA ILE A 36 1.17 15.81 -9.24
C ILE A 36 0.81 15.38 -10.67
N PHE A 37 -0.26 14.62 -10.86
CA PHE A 37 -0.70 14.18 -12.19
C PHE A 37 -1.10 15.36 -13.06
N ALA A 38 -1.85 16.31 -12.51
CA ALA A 38 -2.19 17.55 -13.20
C ALA A 38 -0.92 18.35 -13.58
N ALA A 39 0.03 18.49 -12.65
CA ALA A 39 1.30 19.16 -12.95
C ALA A 39 2.11 18.44 -14.03
N ALA A 40 2.11 17.10 -14.05
CA ALA A 40 2.79 16.30 -15.07
C ALA A 40 2.13 16.40 -16.46
N GLU A 41 0.81 16.57 -16.51
CA GLU A 41 0.08 16.86 -17.74
C GLU A 41 0.42 18.27 -18.26
N MET A 42 0.42 19.27 -17.37
CA MET A 42 0.84 20.64 -17.70
C MET A 42 2.29 20.72 -18.18
N ALA A 43 3.19 19.92 -17.58
CA ALA A 43 4.59 19.80 -18.00
C ALA A 43 4.78 18.98 -19.29
N GLY A 44 3.72 18.39 -19.83
CA GLY A 44 3.75 17.56 -21.05
C GLY A 44 4.42 16.20 -20.88
N TRP A 45 4.65 15.74 -19.65
CA TRP A 45 5.20 14.42 -19.34
C TRP A 45 4.12 13.34 -19.42
N HIS A 46 2.92 13.65 -18.90
CA HIS A 46 1.75 12.80 -18.99
C HIS A 46 0.92 13.18 -20.21
N LYS A 47 0.69 12.23 -21.11
CA LYS A 47 -0.10 12.43 -22.34
C LYS A 47 -1.19 11.36 -22.45
N PRO A 48 -2.40 11.60 -21.91
CA PRO A 48 -3.55 10.72 -22.16
C PRO A 48 -3.93 10.70 -23.66
N PRO A 49 -4.41 9.57 -24.22
CA PRO A 49 -4.56 8.25 -23.60
C PRO A 49 -3.27 7.40 -23.65
N LYS A 50 -2.18 7.93 -24.23
CA LYS A 50 -0.92 7.20 -24.48
C LYS A 50 -0.25 6.73 -23.18
N THR A 51 -0.23 7.59 -22.17
CA THR A 51 0.25 7.25 -20.83
C THR A 51 -0.90 7.31 -19.85
N ARG A 52 -0.95 6.40 -18.88
CA ARG A 52 -1.98 6.31 -17.83
C ARG A 52 -1.33 6.47 -16.45
N LEU A 53 -1.91 7.32 -15.61
CA LEU A 53 -1.52 7.48 -14.22
C LEU A 53 -2.71 7.11 -13.34
N SER A 54 -2.50 6.19 -12.38
CA SER A 54 -3.56 5.74 -11.48
C SER A 54 -3.05 5.76 -10.05
N HIS A 55 -3.81 6.39 -9.16
CA HIS A 55 -3.63 6.25 -7.73
C HIS A 55 -4.61 5.19 -7.23
N MET A 56 -4.08 4.10 -6.67
CA MET A 56 -4.86 3.04 -6.04
C MET A 56 -4.68 3.16 -4.53
N GLY A 57 -5.56 3.93 -3.91
CA GLY A 57 -5.57 4.16 -2.48
C GLY A 57 -5.95 2.91 -1.68
N PHE A 58 -5.23 2.61 -0.60
CA PHE A 58 -5.71 1.68 0.44
C PHE A 58 -6.17 2.45 1.68
N GLY A 59 -7.17 1.92 2.37
CA GLY A 59 -7.71 2.49 3.60
C GLY A 59 -6.81 2.25 4.81
N VAL A 60 -7.17 2.87 5.93
CA VAL A 60 -6.46 2.65 7.20
C VAL A 60 -6.76 1.27 7.78
N VAL A 61 -5.73 0.58 8.24
CA VAL A 61 -5.89 -0.65 9.03
C VAL A 61 -6.46 -0.27 10.39
N GLN A 62 -7.63 -0.84 10.73
CA GLN A 62 -8.32 -0.60 11.99
C GLN A 62 -8.08 -1.74 12.98
N GLY A 63 -7.97 -1.39 14.28
CA GLY A 63 -8.01 -2.35 15.38
C GLY A 63 -9.43 -2.83 15.67
N GLN A 64 -9.58 -3.74 16.64
CA GLN A 64 -10.89 -4.24 17.08
C GLN A 64 -11.78 -3.12 17.66
N ASP A 65 -11.20 -1.99 18.04
CA ASP A 65 -11.88 -0.80 18.55
C ASP A 65 -12.31 0.19 17.45
N GLY A 66 -12.10 -0.15 16.17
CA GLY A 66 -12.39 0.72 15.01
C GLY A 66 -11.43 1.90 14.86
N LYS A 67 -10.45 2.07 15.76
CA LYS A 67 -9.41 3.10 15.67
C LYS A 67 -8.23 2.58 14.86
N ARG A 68 -7.30 3.46 14.48
CA ARG A 68 -6.07 3.06 13.78
C ARG A 68 -5.37 1.95 14.55
N PHE A 69 -5.02 0.88 13.83
CA PHE A 69 -4.34 -0.28 14.38
C PHE A 69 -3.06 0.14 15.09
N LYS A 70 -3.06 -0.01 16.42
CA LYS A 70 -1.96 0.27 17.33
C LYS A 70 -1.91 -0.84 18.37
N THR A 71 -0.73 -1.09 18.95
CA THR A 71 -0.62 -1.96 20.11
C THR A 71 -1.46 -1.42 21.28
N ARG A 72 -1.80 -2.27 22.25
CA ARG A 72 -2.48 -1.84 23.50
C ARG A 72 -1.69 -0.78 24.28
N SER A 73 -0.37 -0.70 24.09
CA SER A 73 0.52 0.32 24.67
C SER A 73 0.60 1.61 23.84
N GLY A 74 -0.02 1.67 22.66
CA GLY A 74 0.01 2.83 21.75
C GLY A 74 1.24 2.91 20.85
N GLU A 75 2.17 1.96 20.96
CA GLU A 75 3.35 1.83 20.10
C GLU A 75 3.00 1.27 18.72
N VAL A 76 3.80 1.63 17.72
CA VAL A 76 3.70 1.10 16.36
C VAL A 76 4.02 -0.40 16.39
N VAL A 77 3.08 -1.23 15.93
CA VAL A 77 3.30 -2.67 15.81
C VAL A 77 4.40 -2.91 14.78
N LYS A 78 5.44 -3.66 15.15
CA LYS A 78 6.44 -4.09 14.18
C LYS A 78 5.83 -5.16 13.28
N LEU A 79 6.02 -5.02 11.98
CA LEU A 79 5.51 -5.98 11.00
C LEU A 79 6.05 -7.40 11.25
N VAL A 80 7.29 -7.51 11.73
CA VAL A 80 7.91 -8.80 12.09
C VAL A 80 7.09 -9.52 13.16
N ASP A 81 6.78 -8.83 14.25
CA ASP A 81 6.01 -9.41 15.36
C ASP A 81 4.60 -9.84 14.90
N LEU A 82 3.98 -9.06 14.01
CA LEU A 82 2.68 -9.40 13.43
C LEU A 82 2.72 -10.69 12.58
N LEU A 83 3.78 -10.86 11.78
CA LEU A 83 3.95 -12.05 10.94
C LEU A 83 4.24 -13.30 11.78
N ASP A 84 5.04 -13.16 12.84
CA ASP A 84 5.35 -14.25 13.76
C ASP A 84 4.10 -14.72 14.51
N GLU A 85 3.27 -13.77 14.97
CA GLU A 85 1.98 -14.09 15.60
C GLU A 85 1.04 -14.81 14.63
N ALA A 86 0.92 -14.33 13.39
CA ALA A 86 0.10 -14.96 12.36
C ALA A 86 0.54 -16.40 12.08
N LYS A 87 1.87 -16.63 11.98
CA LYS A 87 2.44 -17.97 11.77
C LYS A 87 2.16 -18.91 12.94
N ALA A 88 2.33 -18.43 14.18
CA ALA A 88 2.07 -19.23 15.37
C ALA A 88 0.60 -19.63 15.49
N ARG A 89 -0.33 -18.68 15.23
CA ARG A 89 -1.78 -18.95 15.21
C ARG A 89 -2.16 -19.96 14.13
N ALA A 90 -1.63 -19.81 12.91
CA ALA A 90 -1.89 -20.74 11.82
C ALA A 90 -1.38 -22.17 12.14
N LEU A 91 -0.17 -22.30 12.71
CA LEU A 91 0.38 -23.60 13.10
C LEU A 91 -0.46 -24.27 14.20
N SER A 92 -0.87 -23.51 15.22
CA SER A 92 -1.71 -24.05 16.30
C SER A 92 -3.05 -24.55 15.77
N GLU A 93 -3.65 -23.85 14.81
CA GLU A 93 -4.92 -24.25 14.20
C GLU A 93 -4.77 -25.54 13.37
N LEU A 94 -3.68 -25.65 12.59
CA LEU A 94 -3.39 -26.87 11.82
C LEU A 94 -3.17 -28.09 12.72
N GLN A 95 -2.43 -27.93 13.83
CA GLN A 95 -2.17 -29.01 14.78
C GLN A 95 -3.43 -29.47 15.55
N LYS A 96 -4.39 -28.58 15.76
CA LYS A 96 -5.68 -28.94 16.35
C LYS A 96 -6.48 -29.81 15.39
N ARG A 97 -6.62 -29.35 14.14
CA ARG A 97 -7.33 -30.09 13.09
C ARG A 97 -6.74 -31.48 12.86
N SER A 98 -5.42 -31.60 12.80
CA SER A 98 -4.79 -32.91 12.62
C SER A 98 -5.06 -33.88 13.77
N ARG A 99 -5.17 -33.39 15.02
CA ARG A 99 -5.50 -34.26 16.17
C ARG A 99 -6.98 -34.65 16.19
N GLU A 100 -7.86 -33.75 15.79
CA GLU A 100 -9.30 -34.06 15.65
C GLU A 100 -9.52 -35.12 14.56
N GLU A 101 -8.74 -35.11 13.48
CA GLU A 101 -8.74 -36.14 12.43
C GLU A 101 -8.14 -37.48 12.88
N ASP A 102 -7.17 -37.48 13.81
CA ASP A 102 -6.57 -38.71 14.36
C ASP A 102 -7.43 -39.37 15.47
N GLU A 103 -8.40 -38.64 16.02
CA GLU A 103 -9.33 -39.10 17.08
C GLU A 103 -10.67 -39.64 16.55
N GLU A 104 -10.93 -39.55 15.23
CA GLU A 104 -12.04 -40.21 14.49
C GLU A 104 -11.62 -41.57 13.89
#